data_AF-A0A1B6HAF4-F1
#
_entry.id   AF-A0A1B6HAF4-F1
#
_cell.length_a   1.000
_cell.length_b   1.000
_cell.length_c   1.000
_cell.angle_alpha   90.00
_cell.angle_beta   90.00
_cell.angle_gamma   90.00
#
_symmetry.space_group_name_H-M   'P 1'
#
loop_
_entity.id
_entity.type
_entity.pdbx_description
1 polymer ?
#
loop_
_entity_poly.entity_id
_entity_poly.type
_entity_poly.pdbx_seq_one_letter_code
_entity_poly.pdbx_strand_id
1 'polypeptide(L)'
;MLILFVYFILAITDCDCFRLYHLEEGNNNKNKEEVMGLISSLLLCLSTLVVALLFCLVFYIKYVNRYFKKRGMYFDGPSLSLTSLITSAPVQKSFSSILADLYTKNKEHKVVGYLSLWKKKVLIVDLKVIRDVLVKDFDMFQDRGLYYNKEVDPLSAHIFALAGHEWKTT
;
A
#
# COMPACT_ATOMS: atom_id res chain seq x y z
N MET A 1 -10.04 -21.77 3.27
CA MET A 1 -10.52 -20.61 2.48
C MET A 1 -9.67 -20.35 1.24
N LEU A 2 -8.35 -20.15 1.35
CA LEU A 2 -7.45 -19.95 0.18
C LEU A 2 -7.33 -21.18 -0.75
N ILE A 3 -7.30 -22.40 -0.21
CA ILE A 3 -7.19 -23.64 -1.00
C ILE A 3 -8.44 -23.85 -1.85
N LEU A 4 -9.64 -23.66 -1.27
CA LEU A 4 -10.90 -23.74 -2.01
C LEU A 4 -10.99 -22.68 -3.13
N PHE A 5 -10.35 -21.52 -2.95
CA PHE A 5 -10.33 -20.46 -3.97
C PHE A 5 -9.37 -20.78 -5.13
N VAL A 6 -8.24 -21.44 -4.86
CA VAL A 6 -7.33 -21.94 -5.91
C VAL A 6 -7.97 -23.07 -6.71
N TYR A 7 -8.67 -23.99 -6.05
CA TYR A 7 -9.45 -25.03 -6.73
C TYR A 7 -10.62 -24.46 -7.54
N PHE A 8 -11.24 -23.37 -7.07
CA PHE A 8 -12.30 -22.68 -7.82
C PHE A 8 -11.75 -21.98 -9.07
N ILE A 9 -10.58 -21.35 -8.98
CA ILE A 9 -9.89 -20.76 -10.14
C ILE A 9 -9.50 -21.87 -11.14
N LEU A 10 -8.92 -22.99 -10.66
CA LEU A 10 -8.58 -24.14 -11.50
C LEU A 10 -9.83 -24.75 -12.18
N ALA A 11 -10.94 -24.87 -11.45
CA ALA A 11 -12.20 -25.38 -11.96
C ALA A 11 -12.87 -24.44 -13.00
N ILE A 12 -12.69 -23.12 -12.87
CA ILE A 12 -13.14 -22.15 -13.89
C ILE A 12 -12.28 -22.28 -15.16
N THR A 13 -10.96 -22.42 -15.03
CA THR A 13 -10.07 -22.64 -16.19
C THR A 13 -10.37 -23.94 -16.93
N ASP A 14 -10.74 -25.02 -16.24
CA ASP A 14 -11.09 -26.29 -16.89
C ASP A 14 -12.49 -26.26 -17.52
N CYS A 15 -13.48 -25.59 -16.91
CA CYS A 15 -14.85 -25.55 -17.42
C CYS A 15 -15.05 -24.61 -18.62
N ASP A 16 -14.42 -23.43 -18.64
CA ASP A 16 -14.65 -22.43 -19.71
C ASP A 16 -13.85 -22.74 -20.98
N CYS A 17 -12.66 -23.33 -20.84
CA CYS A 17 -11.83 -23.72 -21.98
C CYS A 17 -12.46 -24.88 -22.78
N PHE A 18 -13.14 -25.82 -22.09
CA PHE A 18 -13.78 -26.97 -22.73
C PHE A 18 -15.14 -26.63 -23.39
N ARG A 19 -15.92 -25.70 -22.82
CA ARG A 19 -17.28 -25.39 -23.30
C ARG A 19 -17.33 -24.42 -24.48
N LEU A 20 -16.36 -23.50 -24.61
CA LEU A 20 -16.29 -22.58 -25.74
C LEU A 20 -15.81 -23.24 -27.03
N TYR A 21 -15.06 -24.35 -26.93
CA TYR A 21 -14.58 -25.10 -28.09
C TYR A 21 -15.69 -25.79 -28.88
N HIS A 22 -16.84 -26.05 -28.26
CA HIS A 22 -17.88 -26.91 -28.84
C HIS A 22 -19.02 -26.16 -29.55
N LEU A 23 -19.01 -24.82 -29.60
CA LEU A 23 -20.13 -23.99 -30.09
C LEU A 23 -19.91 -23.24 -31.42
N GLU A 24 -18.77 -23.38 -32.09
CA GLU A 24 -18.41 -22.49 -33.22
C GLU A 24 -18.17 -23.22 -34.57
N GLU A 25 -18.85 -24.33 -34.84
CA GLU A 25 -18.87 -24.91 -36.19
C GLU A 25 -19.76 -24.09 -37.14
N GLY A 26 -19.19 -23.21 -37.98
CA GLY A 26 -20.00 -22.35 -38.85
C GLY A 26 -19.32 -21.38 -39.82
N ASN A 27 -18.19 -21.76 -40.44
CA ASN A 27 -17.74 -21.34 -41.79
C ASN A 27 -17.44 -19.84 -42.11
N ASN A 28 -17.50 -18.90 -41.16
CA ASN A 28 -16.91 -17.55 -41.31
C ASN A 28 -15.90 -17.25 -40.19
N ASN A 29 -15.34 -18.33 -39.63
CA ASN A 29 -15.00 -18.43 -38.22
C ASN A 29 -13.49 -18.46 -37.93
N LYS A 30 -12.62 -18.74 -38.91
CA LYS A 30 -11.17 -18.86 -38.65
C LYS A 30 -10.54 -17.61 -38.05
N ASN A 31 -10.81 -16.42 -38.62
CA ASN A 31 -10.29 -15.16 -38.09
C ASN A 31 -10.98 -14.75 -36.76
N LYS A 32 -12.20 -15.22 -36.50
CA LYS A 32 -12.93 -14.94 -35.26
C LYS A 32 -12.46 -15.84 -34.12
N GLU A 33 -12.20 -17.11 -34.41
CA GLU A 33 -11.64 -18.10 -33.49
C GLU A 33 -10.22 -17.71 -33.04
N GLU A 34 -9.37 -17.25 -33.95
CA GLU A 34 -8.02 -16.75 -33.60
C GLU A 34 -8.08 -15.51 -32.71
N VAL A 35 -8.94 -14.54 -33.06
CA VAL A 35 -9.13 -13.32 -32.26
C VAL A 35 -9.74 -13.63 -30.89
N MET A 36 -10.70 -14.57 -30.83
CA MET A 36 -11.35 -14.96 -29.59
C MET A 36 -10.38 -15.75 -28.66
N GLY A 37 -9.53 -16.60 -29.23
CA GLY A 37 -8.47 -17.28 -28.48
C GLY A 37 -7.45 -16.31 -27.89
N LEU A 38 -7.03 -15.30 -28.66
CA LEU A 38 -6.12 -14.26 -28.18
C LEU A 38 -6.73 -13.44 -27.04
N ILE A 39 -8.00 -13.01 -27.16
CA ILE A 39 -8.70 -12.26 -26.12
C ILE A 39 -8.81 -13.09 -24.82
N SER A 40 -9.18 -14.37 -24.92
CA SER A 40 -9.27 -15.26 -23.76
C SER A 40 -7.92 -15.40 -23.04
N SER A 41 -6.83 -15.58 -23.78
CA SER A 41 -5.48 -15.67 -23.21
C SER A 41 -5.06 -14.37 -22.50
N LEU A 42 -5.38 -13.20 -23.07
CA LEU A 42 -5.12 -11.88 -22.49
C LEU A 42 -5.89 -11.67 -21.18
N LEU A 43 -7.16 -12.05 -21.12
CA LEU A 43 -7.98 -11.96 -19.91
C LEU A 43 -7.47 -12.87 -18.79
N LEU A 44 -6.98 -14.06 -19.13
CA LEU A 44 -6.37 -14.97 -18.16
C LEU A 44 -5.05 -14.41 -17.59
N CYS A 45 -4.19 -13.85 -18.45
CA CYS A 45 -2.96 -13.19 -18.01
C CYS A 45 -3.25 -11.97 -17.12
N LEU A 46 -4.25 -11.17 -17.45
CA LEU A 46 -4.63 -10.00 -16.63
C LEU A 46 -5.13 -10.43 -15.25
N SER A 47 -5.99 -11.45 -15.18
CA SER A 47 -6.57 -11.92 -13.92
C SER A 47 -5.51 -12.52 -12.98
N THR A 48 -4.59 -13.33 -13.52
CA THR A 48 -3.47 -13.89 -12.76
C THR A 48 -2.51 -12.81 -12.25
N LEU A 49 -2.22 -11.78 -13.06
CA LEU A 49 -1.42 -10.63 -12.64
C LEU A 49 -2.06 -9.87 -11.47
N VAL A 50 -3.38 -9.61 -11.54
CA VAL A 50 -4.12 -8.92 -10.48
C VAL A 50 -4.07 -9.73 -9.18
N VAL A 51 -4.27 -11.04 -9.25
CA VAL A 51 -4.20 -11.92 -8.07
C VAL A 51 -2.80 -11.93 -7.46
N ALA A 52 -1.75 -12.00 -8.28
CA ALA A 52 -0.37 -11.93 -7.82
C ALA A 52 -0.06 -10.60 -7.11
N LEU A 53 -0.51 -9.47 -7.66
CA LEU A 53 -0.36 -8.15 -7.06
C LEU A 53 -1.07 -8.05 -5.70
N LEU A 54 -2.31 -8.56 -5.60
CA LEU A 54 -3.06 -8.59 -4.34
C LEU A 54 -2.35 -9.47 -3.29
N PHE A 55 -1.82 -10.62 -3.69
CA PHE A 55 -1.05 -11.49 -2.81
C PHE A 55 0.20 -10.79 -2.28
N CYS A 56 0.97 -10.15 -3.16
CA CYS A 56 2.14 -9.36 -2.79
C CYS A 56 1.78 -8.22 -1.82
N LEU A 57 0.67 -7.52 -2.05
CA LEU A 57 0.18 -6.46 -1.16
C LEU A 57 -0.15 -6.99 0.23
N VAL A 58 -0.91 -8.09 0.32
CA VAL A 58 -1.28 -8.72 1.61
C VAL A 58 -0.03 -9.21 2.34
N PHE A 59 0.91 -9.83 1.61
CA PHE A 59 2.17 -10.28 2.19
C PHE A 59 3.01 -9.12 2.72
N TYR A 60 3.08 -8.01 1.96
CA TYR A 60 3.76 -6.78 2.37
C TYR A 60 3.15 -6.18 3.64
N ILE A 61 1.82 -6.05 3.73
CA ILE A 61 1.13 -5.55 4.93
C ILE A 61 1.44 -6.45 6.14
N LYS A 62 1.41 -7.78 5.97
CA LYS A 62 1.80 -8.72 7.03
C LYS A 62 3.26 -8.56 7.44
N TYR A 63 4.16 -8.35 6.49
CA TYR A 63 5.57 -8.10 6.78
C TYR A 63 5.78 -6.81 7.58
N VAL A 64 5.07 -5.73 7.21
CA VAL A 64 5.09 -4.45 7.94
C VAL A 64 4.54 -4.62 9.36
N ASN A 65 3.43 -5.32 9.54
CA ASN A 65 2.88 -5.59 10.86
C ASN A 65 3.88 -6.36 11.75
N ARG A 66 4.53 -7.41 11.20
CA ARG A 66 5.59 -8.12 11.92
C ARG A 66 6.76 -7.21 12.29
N TYR A 67 7.14 -6.28 11.41
CA TYR A 67 8.21 -5.32 11.65
C TYR A 67 7.94 -4.42 12.86
N PHE A 68 6.70 -3.92 13.01
CA PHE A 68 6.30 -3.10 14.16
C PHE A 68 6.13 -3.93 15.42
N LYS A 69 5.50 -5.11 15.32
CA LYS A 69 5.32 -6.04 16.45
C LYS A 69 6.65 -6.47 17.06
N LYS A 70 7.67 -6.75 16.24
CA LYS A 70 9.03 -7.07 16.71
C LYS A 70 9.70 -5.95 17.51
N ARG A 71 9.25 -4.69 17.34
CA ARG A 71 9.76 -3.52 18.06
C ARG A 71 8.87 -3.07 19.21
N GLY A 72 7.86 -3.88 19.57
CA GLY A 72 6.90 -3.53 20.62
C GLY A 72 6.03 -2.32 20.29
N MET A 73 5.90 -1.97 19.00
CA MET A 73 5.05 -0.87 18.56
C MET A 73 3.70 -1.39 18.07
N TYR A 74 2.64 -0.66 18.38
CA TYR A 74 1.33 -0.89 17.80
C TYR A 74 1.34 -0.46 16.33
N PHE A 75 0.72 -1.23 15.44
CA PHE A 75 0.59 -0.90 14.02
C PHE A 75 -0.88 -0.81 13.67
N ASP A 76 -1.34 0.41 13.34
CA ASP A 76 -2.67 0.61 12.77
C ASP A 76 -2.56 0.38 11.27
N GLY A 77 -2.71 -0.89 10.88
CA GLY A 77 -2.66 -1.29 9.47
C GLY A 77 -3.90 -0.81 8.72
N PRO A 78 -3.82 -0.65 7.38
CA PRO A 78 -5.01 -0.43 6.58
C PRO A 78 -5.99 -1.56 6.86
N SER A 79 -7.18 -1.20 7.34
CA SER A 79 -8.27 -2.13 7.57
C SER A 79 -8.67 -2.73 6.22
N LEU A 80 -8.15 -3.92 5.92
CA LEU A 80 -8.60 -4.76 4.80
C LEU A 80 -10.02 -5.31 5.02
N SER A 81 -10.74 -4.84 6.04
CA SER A 81 -12.14 -5.20 6.26
C SER A 81 -13.00 -4.54 5.18
N LEU A 82 -13.78 -5.38 4.48
CA LEU A 82 -14.81 -4.93 3.53
C LEU A 82 -15.71 -3.83 4.11
N THR A 83 -16.00 -3.90 5.42
CA THR A 83 -16.78 -2.89 6.15
C THR A 83 -16.17 -1.49 6.09
N SER A 84 -14.84 -1.36 6.15
CA SER A 84 -14.14 -0.07 6.08
C SER A 84 -14.16 0.48 4.65
N LEU A 85 -14.10 -0.38 3.64
CA LEU A 85 -14.14 0.01 2.22
C LEU A 85 -15.54 0.48 1.79
N ILE A 86 -16.59 -0.10 2.38
CA ILE A 86 -18.00 0.24 2.09
C ILE A 86 -18.42 1.54 2.82
N THR A 87 -17.89 1.80 4.02
CA THR A 87 -18.19 3.03 4.78
C THR A 87 -17.33 4.22 4.36
N SER A 88 -16.20 3.98 3.69
CA SER A 88 -15.40 5.03 3.06
C SER A 88 -15.86 5.26 1.61
N ALA A 89 -17.06 5.81 1.43
CA ALA A 89 -17.25 6.69 0.27
C ALA A 89 -16.12 7.74 0.29
N PRO A 90 -15.58 8.17 -0.86
CA PRO A 90 -14.35 8.95 -0.93
C PRO A 90 -14.62 10.39 -0.46
N VAL A 91 -14.80 10.57 0.85
CA VAL A 91 -14.53 11.85 1.47
C VAL A 91 -13.04 12.05 1.23
N GLN A 92 -12.69 13.04 0.39
CA GLN A 92 -11.32 13.51 0.24
C GLN A 92 -10.84 14.00 1.60
N LYS A 93 -10.42 13.07 2.47
CA LYS A 93 -9.81 13.41 3.73
C LYS A 93 -8.43 13.94 3.43
N SER A 94 -8.15 15.14 3.92
CA SER A 94 -6.80 15.68 3.89
C SER A 94 -5.86 14.75 4.67
N PHE A 95 -4.58 14.74 4.29
CA PHE A 95 -3.57 13.97 5.02
C PHE A 95 -3.56 14.33 6.52
N SER A 96 -3.77 15.61 6.85
CA SER A 96 -3.88 16.09 8.23
C SER A 96 -5.07 15.50 8.97
N SER A 97 -6.24 15.37 8.32
CA SER A 97 -7.42 14.74 8.92
C SER A 97 -7.19 13.26 9.20
N ILE A 98 -6.54 12.53 8.27
CA ILE A 98 -6.20 11.11 8.48
C ILE A 98 -5.26 10.95 9.68
N LEU A 99 -4.26 11.83 9.81
CA LEU A 99 -3.31 11.77 10.92
C LEU A 99 -3.97 12.15 12.26
N ALA A 100 -4.90 13.10 12.25
CA ALA A 100 -5.69 13.47 13.43
C ALA A 100 -6.63 12.35 13.89
N ASP A 101 -7.26 11.65 12.95
CA ASP A 101 -8.07 10.46 13.23
C ASP A 101 -7.20 9.35 13.83
N LEU A 102 -6.02 9.11 13.23
CA LEU A 102 -5.05 8.13 13.73
C LEU A 102 -4.57 8.47 15.15
N TYR A 103 -4.29 9.74 15.43
CA TYR A 103 -3.92 10.21 16.76
C TYR A 103 -5.06 10.00 17.76
N THR A 104 -6.29 10.37 17.39
CA THR A 104 -7.44 10.32 18.28
C THR A 104 -7.87 8.90 18.61
N LYS A 105 -7.81 8.01 17.61
CA LYS A 105 -8.13 6.58 17.76
C LYS A 105 -7.14 5.86 18.67
N ASN A 106 -5.86 6.22 18.62
CA ASN A 106 -4.79 5.44 19.26
C ASN A 106 -4.15 6.18 20.45
N LYS A 107 -4.91 6.99 21.19
CA LYS A 107 -4.42 7.78 22.35
C LYS A 107 -3.83 6.94 23.48
N GLU A 108 -4.22 5.67 23.56
CA GLU A 108 -3.77 4.70 24.55
C GLU A 108 -2.33 4.21 24.32
N HIS A 109 -1.81 4.35 23.10
CA HIS A 109 -0.48 3.92 22.73
C HIS A 109 0.48 5.10 22.69
N LYS A 110 1.71 4.91 23.19
CA LYS A 110 2.74 5.97 23.14
C LYS A 110 3.22 6.26 21.72
N VAL A 111 3.30 5.21 20.91
CA VAL A 111 3.90 5.20 19.58
C VAL A 111 3.08 4.28 18.67
N VAL A 112 2.68 4.79 17.51
CA VAL A 112 1.79 4.10 16.56
C VAL A 112 2.43 4.06 15.18
N GLY A 113 2.71 2.87 14.69
CA GLY A 113 3.17 2.65 13.32
C GLY A 113 2.01 2.78 12.32
N TYR A 114 2.29 3.42 11.19
CA TYR A 114 1.37 3.51 10.06
C TYR A 114 2.15 3.44 8.73
N LEU A 115 1.44 3.22 7.62
CA LEU A 115 2.04 3.18 6.30
C LEU A 115 1.61 4.43 5.50
N SER A 116 2.57 5.16 4.96
CA SER A 116 2.35 6.34 4.12
C SER A 116 3.15 6.20 2.84
N LEU A 117 2.47 6.14 1.69
CA LEU A 117 3.09 6.01 0.37
C LEU A 117 4.21 4.95 0.35
N TRP A 118 3.89 3.72 0.79
CA TRP A 118 4.81 2.59 0.92
C TRP A 118 5.93 2.71 1.97
N LYS A 119 6.13 3.89 2.56
CA LYS A 119 7.09 4.11 3.64
C LYS A 119 6.46 3.77 4.98
N LYS A 120 7.17 2.98 5.80
CA LYS A 120 6.82 2.69 7.19
C LYS A 120 7.08 3.96 8.00
N LYS A 121 6.04 4.56 8.56
CA LYS A 121 6.14 5.77 9.39
C LYS A 121 5.62 5.49 10.79
N VAL A 122 5.97 6.39 11.71
CA VAL A 122 5.59 6.30 13.11
C VAL A 122 4.96 7.63 13.51
N LEU A 123 3.83 7.57 14.19
CA LEU A 123 3.18 8.68 14.87
C LEU A 123 3.48 8.56 16.36
N ILE A 124 4.01 9.63 16.94
CA ILE A 124 4.27 9.73 18.37
C ILE A 124 3.07 10.42 19.02
N VAL A 125 2.52 9.80 20.06
CA VAL A 125 1.31 10.26 20.75
C VAL A 125 1.63 10.75 22.17
N ASP A 126 2.61 10.13 22.84
CA ASP A 126 3.02 10.52 24.19
C ASP A 126 3.89 11.78 24.20
N LEU A 127 3.47 12.80 24.97
CA LEU A 127 4.19 14.07 25.14
C LEU A 127 5.62 13.88 25.64
N LYS A 128 5.88 12.87 26.48
CA LYS A 128 7.25 12.60 26.97
C LYS A 128 8.17 12.18 25.83
N VAL A 129 7.68 11.29 24.96
CA VAL A 129 8.45 10.81 23.80
C VAL A 129 8.62 11.93 22.77
N ILE A 130 7.59 12.77 22.57
CA ILE A 130 7.71 13.96 21.71
C ILE A 130 8.81 14.88 22.21
N ARG A 131 8.84 15.16 23.53
CA ARG A 131 9.90 15.98 24.14
C ARG A 131 11.28 15.35 23.94
N ASP A 132 11.40 14.05 24.15
CA ASP A 132 12.68 13.36 23.99
C ASP A 132 13.17 13.47 22.54
N VAL A 133 12.30 13.20 21.55
CA VAL A 133 12.65 13.28 20.12
C VAL A 133 12.97 14.71 19.67
N LEU A 134 12.19 15.70 20.12
CA LEU A 134 12.34 17.10 19.66
C LEU A 134 13.41 17.89 20.41
N VAL A 135 13.75 17.51 21.64
CA VAL A 135 14.66 18.29 22.50
C VAL A 135 15.89 17.49 22.88
N LYS A 136 15.72 16.30 23.44
CA LYS A 136 16.83 15.53 24.02
C LYS A 136 17.69 14.88 22.94
N ASP A 137 17.04 14.22 21.99
CA ASP A 137 17.66 13.43 20.92
C ASP A 137 17.58 14.14 19.56
N PHE A 138 17.40 15.47 19.57
CA PHE A 138 17.22 16.28 18.36
C PHE A 138 18.33 16.05 17.32
N ASP A 139 19.57 15.80 17.75
CA ASP A 139 20.69 15.53 16.84
C ASP A 139 20.52 14.25 16.00
N MET A 140 19.73 13.27 16.47
CA MET A 140 19.39 12.08 15.68
C MET A 140 18.18 12.30 14.76
N PHE A 141 17.33 13.30 15.04
CA PHE A 141 16.08 13.56 14.35
C PHE A 141 16.07 14.90 13.61
N GLN A 142 17.20 15.28 13.03
CA GLN A 142 17.32 16.56 12.30
C GLN A 142 16.61 16.54 10.92
N ASP A 143 16.41 15.37 10.34
CA ASP A 143 15.77 15.21 9.03
C ASP A 143 14.23 15.25 9.15
N ARG A 144 13.60 16.08 8.31
CA ARG A 144 12.14 16.28 8.26
C ARG A 144 11.45 15.40 7.21
N GLY A 145 12.23 14.64 6.43
CA GLY A 145 11.75 13.66 5.46
C GLY A 145 11.23 14.28 4.15
N LEU A 146 11.58 15.53 3.87
CA LEU A 146 11.36 16.18 2.58
C LEU A 146 12.54 15.92 1.66
N TYR A 147 12.27 15.54 0.42
CA TYR A 147 13.30 15.36 -0.59
C TYR A 147 13.73 16.73 -1.13
N TYR A 148 15.04 16.96 -1.24
CA TYR A 148 15.61 18.11 -1.93
C TYR A 148 16.80 17.67 -2.79
N ASN A 149 17.06 18.40 -3.87
CA ASN A 149 18.21 18.20 -4.73
C ASN A 149 18.76 19.56 -5.15
N LYS A 150 19.89 19.96 -4.56
CA LYS A 150 20.53 21.26 -4.83
C LYS A 150 21.07 21.41 -6.25
N GLU A 151 21.49 20.31 -6.88
CA GLU A 151 22.15 20.35 -8.19
C GLU A 151 21.13 20.53 -9.31
N VAL A 152 19.97 19.87 -9.20
CA VAL A 152 18.92 19.89 -10.21
C VAL A 152 17.87 20.97 -9.91
N ASP A 153 17.54 21.20 -8.64
CA ASP A 153 16.56 22.20 -8.21
C ASP A 153 17.01 22.93 -6.91
N PRO A 154 17.75 24.04 -7.05
CA PRO A 154 18.21 24.83 -5.90
C PRO A 154 17.07 25.34 -5.01
N LEU A 155 15.85 25.53 -5.54
CA LEU A 155 14.69 26.02 -4.77
C LEU A 155 14.12 24.93 -3.85
N SER A 156 14.31 23.65 -4.21
CA SER A 156 13.95 22.54 -3.33
C SER A 156 14.76 22.54 -2.02
N ALA A 157 15.94 23.16 -2.01
CA ALA A 157 16.84 23.22 -0.87
C ALA A 157 16.59 24.45 0.04
N HIS A 158 15.34 24.69 0.38
CA HIS A 158 14.94 25.73 1.34
C HIS A 158 15.09 25.23 2.80
N ILE A 159 15.08 26.15 3.76
CA ILE A 159 15.34 25.89 5.20
C ILE A 159 14.44 24.79 5.79
N PHE A 160 13.22 24.61 5.29
CA PHE A 160 12.32 23.55 5.76
C PHE A 160 12.62 22.15 5.20
N ALA A 161 13.38 22.04 4.10
CA ALA A 161 13.74 20.77 3.48
C ALA A 161 15.20 20.36 3.74
N LEU A 162 16.09 21.31 4.01
CA LEU A 162 17.49 21.03 4.35
C LEU A 162 17.62 20.14 5.60
N ALA A 163 18.62 19.26 5.59
CA ALA A 163 18.91 18.33 6.68
C ALA A 163 20.41 18.35 7.06
N GLY A 164 20.74 17.89 8.26
CA GLY A 164 22.12 17.73 8.73
C GLY A 164 22.91 19.03 8.95
N HIS A 165 24.20 19.06 8.62
CA HIS A 165 25.03 20.25 8.88
C HIS A 165 24.59 21.48 8.06
N GLU A 166 24.01 21.25 6.89
CA GLU A 166 23.65 22.32 5.95
C GLU A 166 22.56 23.25 6.49
N TRP A 167 21.58 22.71 7.24
CA TRP A 167 20.53 23.56 7.84
C TRP A 167 21.09 24.48 8.94
N LYS A 168 22.18 24.09 9.63
CA LYS A 168 22.82 24.89 10.69
C LYS A 168 23.71 26.02 10.13
N THR A 169 24.10 25.92 8.86
CA THR A 169 25.15 26.77 8.26
C THR A 169 24.61 27.74 7.21
N THR A 170 23.32 27.65 6.88
CA THR A 170 22.64 28.60 5.98
C THR A 170 22.42 29.92 6.69
#